data_AF-A0A1Q6YMR1-F1
#
_entry.id   AF-A0A1Q6YMR1-F1
#
_cell.length_a   1.000
_cell.length_b   1.000
_cell.length_c   1.000
_cell.angle_alpha   90.00
_cell.angle_beta   90.00
_cell.angle_gamma   90.00
#
_symmetry.space_group_name_H-M   'P 1'
#
loop_
_entity.id
_entity.type
_entity.pdbx_description
1 polymer ?
#
loop_
_entity_poly.entity_id
_entity_poly.type
_entity_poly.pdbx_seq_one_letter_code
_entity_poly.pdbx_strand_id
1 'polypeptide(L)'
;MHMLFDWAMRWELIPHDRNPMSLVRVKGCSKRTGLPKILTIEEFNRLLEKLKEPCRTMALVALFLGPRVSEIAGLKWSDVDWDRSTISIARSWVIGEVADTKAEGSAKPLPMDSDLAVILKQHRERTKAYDSPWMFVNPATGNLYWPSKIRENHLVPAGIAAGMGWHTFRHTYSSLLREHEVDIKVEQALLRRADIRTTMNIYTQAVPRAVREANRKVVRNILGKQGDIEAAVRVPEATKSF
;
A
#
# COMPACT_ATOMS: atom_id res chain seq x y z
N MET A 1 -3.15 24.04 14.18
CA MET A 1 -3.60 25.09 15.12
C MET A 1 -3.29 24.75 16.56
N HIS A 2 -3.76 23.64 17.16
CA HIS A 2 -3.45 23.33 18.57
C HIS A 2 -1.94 23.37 18.89
N MET A 3 -1.12 22.61 18.14
CA MET A 3 0.34 22.62 18.32
C MET A 3 0.98 24.00 18.16
N LEU A 4 0.44 24.87 17.29
CA LEU A 4 1.00 26.22 17.09
C LEU A 4 0.90 27.03 18.40
N PHE A 5 -0.26 26.98 19.06
CA PHE A 5 -0.47 27.65 20.35
C PHE A 5 0.32 26.98 21.48
N ASP A 6 0.52 25.66 21.44
CA ASP A 6 1.42 24.99 22.41
C ASP A 6 2.86 25.48 22.27
N TRP A 7 3.36 25.64 21.04
CA TRP A 7 4.68 26.18 20.78
C TRP A 7 4.78 27.67 21.10
N ALA A 8 3.75 28.47 20.80
CA ALA A 8 3.72 29.89 21.13
C ALA A 8 3.73 30.13 22.64
N MET A 9 3.01 29.31 23.43
CA MET A 9 3.12 29.31 24.89
C MET A 9 4.54 28.92 25.32
N ARG A 10 5.08 27.81 24.79
CA ARG A 10 6.43 27.33 25.13
C ARG A 10 7.54 28.33 24.82
N TRP A 11 7.38 29.15 23.79
CA TRP A 11 8.30 30.23 23.44
C TRP A 11 7.97 31.55 24.13
N GLU A 12 7.05 31.52 25.09
CA GLU A 12 6.64 32.67 25.91
C GLU A 12 6.07 33.84 25.10
N LEU A 13 5.65 33.59 23.86
CA LEU A 13 4.99 34.58 23.00
C LEU A 13 3.57 34.89 23.47
N ILE A 14 2.96 33.96 24.22
CA ILE A 14 1.66 34.09 24.88
C ILE A 14 1.71 33.41 26.27
N PRO A 15 0.82 33.80 27.22
CA PRO A 15 0.78 33.22 28.56
C PRO A 15 0.56 31.70 28.57
N HIS A 16 1.15 31.01 29.55
CA HIS A 16 1.16 29.54 29.68
C HIS A 16 -0.13 28.94 30.27
N ASP A 17 -1.21 29.72 30.37
CA ASP A 17 -2.35 29.37 31.21
C ASP A 17 -3.15 28.20 30.61
N ARG A 18 -3.64 28.37 29.37
CA ARG A 18 -4.41 27.35 28.67
C ARG A 18 -4.40 27.60 27.17
N ASN A 19 -4.10 26.56 26.40
CA ASN A 19 -4.20 26.64 24.95
C ASN A 19 -5.64 26.99 24.52
N PRO A 20 -5.89 28.12 23.83
CA PRO A 20 -7.24 28.51 23.38
C PRO A 20 -7.88 27.47 22.47
N MET A 21 -7.06 26.72 21.71
CA MET A 21 -7.52 25.64 20.84
C MET A 21 -8.12 24.46 21.60
N SER A 22 -7.87 24.32 22.90
CA SER A 22 -8.49 23.29 23.74
C SER A 22 -10.00 23.52 23.95
N LEU A 23 -10.46 24.78 23.80
CA LEU A 23 -11.86 25.17 23.89
C LEU A 23 -12.59 25.02 22.56
N VAL A 24 -11.85 24.96 21.45
CA VAL A 24 -12.42 24.81 20.12
C VAL A 24 -12.92 23.37 19.93
N ARG A 25 -14.23 23.23 19.85
CA ARG A 25 -14.90 21.98 19.48
C ARG A 25 -15.44 22.12 18.06
N VAL A 26 -14.72 21.57 17.09
CA VAL A 26 -15.24 21.49 15.71
C VAL A 26 -16.25 20.35 15.64
N LYS A 27 -17.54 20.70 15.70
CA LYS A 27 -18.65 19.75 15.48
C LYS A 27 -18.54 19.19 14.06
N GLY A 28 -18.56 17.86 13.92
CA GLY A 28 -18.57 17.18 12.62
C GLY A 28 -17.21 16.85 11.99
N CYS A 29 -16.07 17.33 12.53
CA CYS A 29 -14.76 17.09 11.91
C CYS A 29 -13.94 15.92 12.47
N SER A 30 -14.36 15.29 13.58
CA SER A 30 -13.45 14.46 14.38
C SER A 30 -13.74 12.96 14.42
N LYS A 31 -14.77 12.46 13.73
CA LYS A 31 -14.93 11.02 13.50
C LYS A 31 -15.41 10.79 12.07
N ARG A 32 -14.63 10.04 11.29
CA ARG A 32 -15.15 9.45 10.04
C ARG A 32 -16.40 8.66 10.41
N THR A 33 -17.56 9.11 9.97
CA THR A 33 -18.87 8.50 10.26
C THR A 33 -19.14 7.27 9.40
N GLY A 34 -18.38 7.07 8.31
CA GLY A 34 -18.45 5.86 7.48
C GLY A 34 -17.34 4.87 7.80
N LEU A 35 -17.68 3.57 7.76
CA LEU A 35 -16.69 2.51 7.70
C LEU A 35 -15.72 2.78 6.53
N PRO A 36 -14.41 2.53 6.70
CA PRO A 36 -13.46 2.66 5.61
C PRO A 36 -13.87 1.72 4.48
N LYS A 37 -14.04 2.26 3.27
CA LYS A 37 -14.34 1.46 2.08
C LYS A 37 -13.18 0.50 1.81
N ILE A 38 -13.51 -0.76 1.55
CA ILE A 38 -12.61 -1.83 1.11
C ILE A 38 -13.04 -2.30 -0.28
N LEU A 39 -12.11 -2.88 -1.02
CA LEU A 39 -12.37 -3.49 -2.32
C LEU A 39 -12.64 -4.98 -2.15
N THR A 40 -13.61 -5.54 -2.85
CA THR A 40 -13.68 -7.00 -3.01
C THR A 40 -12.59 -7.48 -3.97
N ILE A 41 -12.33 -8.80 -3.99
CA ILE A 41 -11.36 -9.40 -4.91
C ILE A 41 -11.80 -9.16 -6.37
N GLU A 42 -13.10 -9.30 -6.63
CA GLU A 42 -13.70 -9.09 -7.96
C GLU A 42 -13.58 -7.62 -8.40
N GLU A 43 -13.81 -6.67 -7.50
CA GLU A 43 -13.61 -5.24 -7.78
C GLU A 43 -12.14 -4.92 -8.06
N PHE A 44 -11.22 -5.52 -7.30
CA PHE A 44 -9.79 -5.33 -7.52
C PHE A 44 -9.33 -5.94 -8.86
N ASN A 45 -9.83 -7.11 -9.23
CA ASN A 45 -9.52 -7.73 -10.53
C ASN A 45 -10.03 -6.89 -11.71
N ARG A 46 -11.28 -6.42 -11.64
CA ARG A 46 -11.84 -5.49 -12.66
C ARG A 46 -11.04 -4.18 -12.74
N LEU A 47 -10.54 -3.69 -11.61
CA LEU A 47 -9.67 -2.53 -11.58
C LEU A 47 -8.36 -2.83 -12.32
N LEU A 48 -7.71 -3.95 -12.04
CA LEU A 48 -6.45 -4.33 -12.68
C LEU A 48 -6.57 -4.47 -14.20
N GLU A 49 -7.67 -5.04 -14.70
CA GLU A 49 -7.94 -5.17 -16.15
C GLU A 49 -7.90 -3.83 -16.89
N LYS A 50 -8.29 -2.74 -16.23
CA LYS A 50 -8.34 -1.39 -16.81
C LYS A 50 -7.05 -0.60 -16.60
N LEU A 51 -6.19 -1.03 -15.67
CA LEU A 51 -4.94 -0.34 -15.38
C LEU A 51 -3.84 -0.75 -16.35
N LYS A 52 -3.19 0.26 -16.93
CA LYS A 52 -1.97 0.09 -17.72
C LYS A 52 -0.74 0.13 -16.81
N GLU A 53 0.35 -0.44 -17.28
CA GLU A 53 1.64 -0.30 -16.62
C GLU A 53 2.14 1.15 -16.69
N PRO A 54 2.83 1.64 -15.65
CA PRO A 54 3.24 0.93 -14.43
C PRO A 54 2.22 0.99 -13.28
N CYS A 55 1.06 1.63 -13.50
CA CYS A 55 0.02 1.82 -12.49
C CYS A 55 -0.59 0.49 -12.02
N ARG A 56 -0.69 -0.50 -12.92
CA ARG A 56 -1.12 -1.86 -12.60
C ARG A 56 -0.18 -2.52 -11.58
N THR A 57 1.12 -2.55 -11.85
CA THR A 57 2.13 -3.06 -10.90
C THR A 57 2.10 -2.29 -9.58
N MET A 58 1.92 -0.97 -9.63
CA MET A 58 1.85 -0.14 -8.42
C MET A 58 0.63 -0.48 -7.54
N ALA A 59 -0.52 -0.79 -8.15
CA ALA A 59 -1.72 -1.23 -7.43
C ALA A 59 -1.53 -2.61 -6.78
N LEU A 60 -0.86 -3.54 -7.47
CA LEU A 60 -0.50 -4.86 -6.92
C LEU A 60 0.41 -4.75 -5.70
N VAL A 61 1.46 -3.92 -5.78
CA VAL A 61 2.34 -3.64 -4.64
C VAL A 61 1.56 -3.01 -3.48
N ALA A 62 0.66 -2.07 -3.77
CA ALA A 62 -0.16 -1.41 -2.75
C ALA A 62 -1.06 -2.39 -2.00
N LEU A 63 -1.64 -3.37 -2.71
CA LEU A 63 -2.53 -4.36 -2.11
C LEU A 63 -1.77 -5.49 -1.42
N PHE A 64 -0.71 -6.03 -2.01
CA PHE A 64 -0.04 -7.22 -1.49
C PHE A 64 0.91 -6.93 -0.32
N LEU A 65 1.47 -5.72 -0.23
CA LEU A 65 2.40 -5.37 0.85
C LEU A 65 1.78 -4.38 1.85
N GLY A 66 0.66 -3.75 1.48
CA GLY A 66 0.00 -2.72 2.28
C GLY A 66 0.82 -1.45 2.63
N PRO A 67 1.89 -1.02 1.94
CA PRO A 67 2.63 0.21 2.29
C PRO A 67 1.78 1.48 2.12
N ARG A 68 2.23 2.59 2.71
CA ARG A 68 1.64 3.91 2.42
C ARG A 68 1.99 4.32 0.98
N VAL A 69 1.16 5.11 0.33
CA VAL A 69 1.43 5.49 -1.07
C VAL A 69 2.71 6.32 -1.24
N SER A 70 3.04 7.15 -0.26
CA SER A 70 4.31 7.88 -0.25
C SER A 70 5.51 6.93 -0.15
N GLU A 71 5.36 5.81 0.56
CA GLU A 71 6.38 4.77 0.64
C GLU A 71 6.51 4.02 -0.69
N ILE A 72 5.38 3.69 -1.36
CA ILE A 72 5.40 3.07 -2.70
C ILE A 72 6.10 3.98 -3.72
N ALA A 73 5.76 5.26 -3.73
CA ALA A 73 6.38 6.24 -4.62
C ALA A 73 7.89 6.41 -4.35
N GLY A 74 8.34 6.15 -3.12
CA GLY A 74 9.74 6.21 -2.71
C GLY A 74 10.51 4.89 -2.85
N LEU A 75 9.96 3.84 -3.47
CA LEU A 75 10.63 2.56 -3.62
C LEU A 75 11.73 2.59 -4.67
N LYS A 76 12.89 2.02 -4.33
CA LYS A 76 14.02 1.79 -5.25
C LYS A 76 14.19 0.31 -5.57
N TRP A 77 14.85 0.02 -6.69
CA TRP A 77 15.23 -1.36 -7.03
C TRP A 77 16.22 -1.97 -6.03
N SER A 78 17.06 -1.16 -5.40
CA SER A 78 18.00 -1.59 -4.35
C SER A 78 17.33 -1.96 -3.03
N ASP A 79 16.04 -1.65 -2.86
CA ASP A 79 15.28 -2.00 -1.66
C ASP A 79 14.78 -3.46 -1.68
N VAL A 80 14.92 -4.15 -2.82
CA VAL A 80 14.47 -5.54 -3.02
C VAL A 80 15.63 -6.51 -2.80
N ASP A 81 15.50 -7.38 -1.80
CA ASP A 81 16.37 -8.54 -1.61
C ASP A 81 15.72 -9.76 -2.26
N TRP A 82 16.21 -10.10 -3.45
CA TRP A 82 15.66 -11.19 -4.27
C TRP A 82 15.95 -12.58 -3.67
N ASP A 83 17.10 -12.74 -3.02
CA ASP A 83 17.52 -14.03 -2.45
C ASP A 83 16.70 -14.37 -1.22
N ARG A 84 16.48 -13.37 -0.34
CA ARG A 84 15.65 -13.53 0.86
C ARG A 84 14.15 -13.40 0.59
N SER A 85 13.80 -12.97 -0.62
CA SER A 85 12.43 -12.62 -1.05
C SER A 85 11.79 -11.62 -0.08
N THR A 86 12.43 -10.46 0.08
CA THR A 86 11.94 -9.40 0.98
C THR A 86 12.14 -8.01 0.38
N ILE A 87 11.29 -7.05 0.80
CA ILE A 87 11.35 -5.65 0.37
C ILE A 87 11.50 -4.74 1.59
N SER A 88 12.50 -3.88 1.57
CA SER A 88 12.79 -2.92 2.63
C SER A 88 12.16 -1.56 2.33
N ILE A 89 11.17 -1.15 3.11
CA ILE A 89 10.56 0.17 2.91
C ILE A 89 11.34 1.22 3.73
N ALA A 90 12.42 1.74 3.14
CA ALA A 90 13.34 2.64 3.82
C ALA A 90 12.94 4.12 3.76
N ARG A 91 12.18 4.52 2.73
CA ARG A 91 11.93 5.92 2.39
C ARG A 91 10.49 6.19 1.99
N SER A 92 10.14 7.46 2.07
CA SER A 92 8.84 7.98 1.63
C SER A 92 9.06 9.23 0.79
N TRP A 93 8.27 9.37 -0.26
CA TRP A 93 8.25 10.54 -1.11
C TRP A 93 6.98 11.36 -0.85
N VAL A 94 7.15 12.61 -0.44
CA VAL A 94 6.05 13.51 -0.05
C VAL A 94 6.33 14.90 -0.64
N ILE A 95 5.44 15.36 -1.52
CA ILE A 95 5.45 16.72 -2.09
C ILE A 95 6.84 17.08 -2.68
N GLY A 96 7.40 16.20 -3.50
CA GLY A 96 8.69 16.44 -4.17
C GLY A 96 9.92 16.08 -3.33
N GLU A 97 9.79 15.88 -2.03
CA GLU A 97 10.91 15.56 -1.15
C GLU A 97 10.95 14.07 -0.78
N VAL A 98 12.16 13.51 -0.79
CA VAL A 98 12.43 12.17 -0.27
C VAL A 98 12.81 12.31 1.19
N ALA A 99 12.01 11.75 2.07
CA ALA A 99 12.29 11.67 3.49
C ALA A 99 12.54 10.21 3.88
N ASP A 100 13.58 9.97 4.67
CA ASP A 100 13.79 8.67 5.29
C ASP A 100 12.65 8.38 6.25
N THR A 101 12.17 7.14 6.23
CA THR A 101 11.07 6.74 7.12
C THR A 101 11.61 6.64 8.55
N LYS A 102 11.42 7.71 9.33
CA LYS A 102 11.71 7.76 10.76
C LYS A 102 10.78 6.81 11.53
N ALA A 103 11.09 5.52 11.57
CA ALA A 103 10.46 4.60 12.52
C ALA A 103 11.35 3.36 12.71
N GLU A 104 11.55 2.91 13.95
CA GLU A 104 12.17 1.61 14.25
C GLU A 104 11.45 0.42 13.57
N GLY A 105 10.19 0.59 13.17
CA GLY A 105 9.43 -0.36 12.35
C GLY A 105 9.79 -0.37 10.85
N SER A 106 10.55 0.60 10.34
CA SER A 106 11.07 0.59 8.96
C SER A 106 12.25 -0.35 8.78
N ALA A 107 12.89 -0.78 9.87
CA ALA A 107 14.01 -1.70 9.83
C ALA A 107 13.62 -3.15 9.46
N LYS A 108 12.34 -3.54 9.66
CA LYS A 108 11.91 -4.91 9.36
C LYS A 108 11.41 -4.99 7.92
N PRO A 109 12.08 -5.77 7.05
CA PRO A 109 11.68 -5.90 5.66
C PRO A 109 10.38 -6.71 5.56
N LEU A 110 9.56 -6.37 4.56
CA LEU A 110 8.31 -7.08 4.28
C LEU A 110 8.61 -8.34 3.46
N PRO A 111 7.95 -9.47 3.75
CA PRO A 111 8.08 -10.64 2.91
C PRO A 111 7.47 -10.39 1.52
N MET A 112 8.15 -10.85 0.49
CA MET A 112 7.68 -10.82 -0.89
C MET A 112 7.31 -12.24 -1.30
N ASP A 113 6.09 -12.42 -1.81
CA ASP A 113 5.66 -13.69 -2.38
C ASP A 113 6.31 -13.92 -3.77
N SER A 114 6.47 -15.18 -4.17
CA SER A 114 7.07 -15.55 -5.45
C SER A 114 6.36 -14.93 -6.65
N ASP A 115 5.03 -14.83 -6.60
CA ASP A 115 4.25 -14.31 -7.72
C ASP A 115 4.47 -12.80 -7.87
N LEU A 116 4.53 -12.08 -6.74
CA LEU A 116 4.90 -10.66 -6.73
C LEU A 116 6.35 -10.46 -7.23
N ALA A 117 7.26 -11.37 -6.89
CA ALA A 117 8.64 -11.30 -7.37
C ALA A 117 8.72 -11.43 -8.90
N VAL A 118 7.91 -12.31 -9.50
CA VAL A 118 7.81 -12.47 -10.97
C VAL A 118 7.28 -11.17 -11.60
N ILE A 119 6.20 -10.61 -11.06
CA ILE A 119 5.61 -9.35 -11.54
C ILE A 119 6.64 -8.20 -11.48
N LEU A 120 7.37 -8.08 -10.37
CA LEU A 120 8.38 -7.03 -10.20
C LEU A 120 9.58 -7.22 -11.13
N LYS A 121 10.01 -8.45 -11.41
CA LYS A 121 11.05 -8.72 -12.42
C LYS A 121 10.60 -8.30 -13.82
N GLN A 122 9.37 -8.64 -14.21
CA GLN A 122 8.80 -8.21 -15.50
C GLN A 122 8.70 -6.69 -15.59
N HIS A 123 8.27 -6.03 -14.52
CA HIS A 123 8.23 -4.57 -14.43
C HIS A 123 9.63 -3.95 -14.56
N ARG A 124 10.65 -4.55 -13.94
CA ARG A 124 12.05 -4.10 -14.06
C ARG A 124 12.56 -4.18 -15.49
N GLU A 125 12.26 -5.26 -16.21
CA GLU A 125 12.67 -5.39 -17.62
C GLU A 125 11.96 -4.36 -18.52
N ARG A 126 10.66 -4.10 -18.30
CA ARG A 126 9.91 -3.06 -19.04
C ARG A 126 10.45 -1.65 -18.79
N THR A 127 10.95 -1.40 -17.59
CA THR A 127 11.44 -0.08 -17.16
C THR A 127 12.95 0.10 -17.32
N LYS A 128 13.65 -0.93 -17.80
CA LYS A 128 15.11 -0.93 -17.95
C LYS A 128 15.64 0.20 -18.83
N ALA A 129 14.88 0.58 -19.86
CA ALA A 129 15.22 1.69 -20.76
C ALA A 129 15.27 3.07 -20.06
N TYR A 130 14.64 3.21 -18.89
CA TYR A 130 14.63 4.48 -18.14
C TYR A 130 15.86 4.68 -17.27
N ASP A 131 16.67 3.63 -17.05
CA ASP A 131 17.88 3.63 -16.20
C ASP A 131 17.70 4.40 -14.87
N SER A 132 16.56 4.18 -14.22
CA SER A 132 16.22 4.88 -12.99
C SER A 132 16.46 4.00 -11.76
N PRO A 133 17.01 4.53 -10.66
CA PRO A 133 17.08 3.80 -9.40
C PRO A 133 15.70 3.55 -8.79
N TRP A 134 14.68 4.31 -9.20
CA TRP A 134 13.33 4.25 -8.68
C TRP A 134 12.48 3.21 -9.40
N MET A 135 11.62 2.53 -8.65
CA MET A 135 10.74 1.49 -9.18
C MET A 135 9.58 2.07 -10.01
N PHE A 136 9.08 3.25 -9.62
CA PHE A 136 7.92 3.87 -10.26
C PHE A 136 8.24 5.29 -10.72
N VAL A 137 8.68 5.41 -11.97
CA VAL A 137 8.93 6.68 -12.66
C VAL A 137 7.97 6.88 -13.81
N ASN A 138 7.60 8.14 -14.04
CA ASN A 138 6.83 8.53 -15.21
C ASN A 138 7.73 8.46 -16.46
N PRO A 139 7.41 7.59 -17.44
CA PRO A 139 8.20 7.45 -18.66
C PRO A 139 8.37 8.74 -19.46
N ALA A 140 7.37 9.63 -19.41
CA ALA A 140 7.38 10.86 -20.19
C ALA A 140 8.29 11.93 -19.60
N THR A 141 8.54 11.90 -18.29
CA THR A 141 9.28 12.97 -17.59
C THR A 141 10.54 12.47 -16.88
N GLY A 142 10.72 11.16 -16.72
CA GLY A 142 11.81 10.55 -15.95
C GLY A 142 11.69 10.74 -14.42
N ASN A 143 10.72 11.55 -13.97
CA ASN A 143 10.51 11.86 -12.56
C ASN A 143 9.60 10.84 -11.88
N LEU A 144 9.63 10.81 -10.54
CA LEU A 144 8.71 10.03 -9.74
C LEU A 144 7.25 10.39 -10.05
N TYR A 145 6.37 9.39 -10.03
CA TYR A 145 4.95 9.65 -10.17
C TYR A 145 4.38 10.39 -8.97
N TRP A 146 3.59 11.41 -9.24
CA TRP A 146 2.72 12.03 -8.24
C TRP A 146 1.56 11.07 -7.94
N PRO A 147 1.42 10.55 -6.70
CA PRO A 147 0.35 9.61 -6.37
C PRO A 147 -1.05 10.19 -6.58
N SER A 148 -1.21 11.49 -6.37
CA SER A 148 -2.45 12.22 -6.66
C SER A 148 -2.82 12.12 -8.14
N LYS A 149 -1.85 12.29 -9.04
CA LYS A 149 -2.06 12.19 -10.49
C LYS A 149 -2.34 10.78 -10.95
N ILE A 150 -1.69 9.76 -10.38
CA ILE A 150 -2.07 8.38 -10.70
C ILE A 150 -3.52 8.10 -10.28
N ARG A 151 -3.92 8.56 -9.09
CA ARG A 151 -5.30 8.39 -8.65
C ARG A 151 -6.28 9.07 -9.62
N GLU A 152 -6.04 10.33 -9.94
CA GLU A 152 -6.90 11.15 -10.79
C GLU A 152 -6.99 10.60 -12.22
N ASN A 153 -5.86 10.23 -12.82
CA ASN A 153 -5.78 9.90 -14.24
C ASN A 153 -5.96 8.41 -14.55
N HIS A 154 -5.74 7.53 -13.58
CA HIS A 154 -5.74 6.08 -13.82
C HIS A 154 -6.72 5.35 -12.91
N LEU A 155 -6.70 5.59 -11.60
CA LEU A 155 -7.57 4.85 -10.69
C LEU A 155 -9.04 5.25 -10.80
N VAL A 156 -9.33 6.55 -10.78
CA VAL A 156 -10.71 7.05 -10.88
C VAL A 156 -11.36 6.64 -12.21
N PRO A 157 -10.73 6.83 -13.39
CA PRO A 157 -11.29 6.38 -14.67
C PRO A 157 -11.45 4.86 -14.77
N ALA A 158 -10.60 4.08 -14.09
CA ALA A 158 -10.71 2.63 -14.04
C ALA A 158 -11.90 2.14 -13.19
N GLY A 159 -12.67 3.03 -12.56
CA GLY A 159 -13.91 2.70 -11.85
C GLY A 159 -13.76 2.63 -10.34
N ILE A 160 -12.71 3.22 -9.77
CA ILE A 160 -12.65 3.44 -8.32
C ILE A 160 -13.80 4.39 -7.91
N ALA A 161 -14.74 3.91 -7.09
CA ALA A 161 -15.88 4.69 -6.61
C ALA A 161 -15.45 5.96 -5.87
N ALA A 162 -16.32 6.98 -5.91
CA ALA A 162 -16.10 8.26 -5.23
C ALA A 162 -15.70 8.06 -3.74
N GLY A 163 -14.59 8.67 -3.35
CA GLY A 163 -14.02 8.56 -2.01
C GLY A 163 -13.05 7.39 -1.78
N MET A 164 -12.85 6.52 -2.76
CA MET A 164 -11.77 5.52 -2.74
C MET A 164 -10.46 6.12 -3.28
N GLY A 165 -9.34 5.58 -2.80
CA GLY A 165 -7.99 6.06 -3.14
C GLY A 165 -6.92 5.12 -2.61
N TRP A 166 -5.67 5.54 -2.58
CA TRP A 166 -4.56 4.66 -2.22
C TRP A 166 -4.67 3.99 -0.85
N HIS A 167 -5.25 4.68 0.13
CA HIS A 167 -5.49 4.11 1.45
C HIS A 167 -6.50 2.95 1.43
N THR A 168 -7.39 2.89 0.43
CA THR A 168 -8.32 1.78 0.24
C THR A 168 -7.57 0.47 0.06
N PHE A 169 -6.52 0.40 -0.77
CA PHE A 169 -5.74 -0.83 -0.94
C PHE A 169 -5.17 -1.36 0.39
N ARG A 170 -4.62 -0.46 1.21
CA ARG A 170 -4.11 -0.80 2.54
C ARG A 170 -5.23 -1.24 3.50
N HIS A 171 -6.41 -0.65 3.42
CA HIS A 171 -7.58 -1.09 4.18
C HIS A 171 -8.05 -2.47 3.73
N THR A 172 -8.11 -2.72 2.43
CA THR A 172 -8.42 -4.03 1.86
C THR A 172 -7.42 -5.07 2.32
N TYR A 173 -6.12 -4.79 2.26
CA TYR A 173 -5.08 -5.71 2.75
C TYR A 173 -5.27 -6.06 4.24
N SER A 174 -5.50 -5.06 5.08
CA SER A 174 -5.81 -5.25 6.51
C SER A 174 -7.07 -6.10 6.71
N SER A 175 -8.11 -5.91 5.88
CA SER A 175 -9.33 -6.71 5.93
C SER A 175 -9.09 -8.17 5.52
N LEU A 176 -8.33 -8.41 4.45
CA LEU A 176 -8.01 -9.76 3.96
C LEU A 176 -7.14 -10.53 4.97
N LEU A 177 -6.20 -9.86 5.65
CA LEU A 177 -5.43 -10.49 6.72
C LEU A 177 -6.34 -10.95 7.88
N ARG A 178 -7.36 -10.17 8.23
CA ARG A 178 -8.33 -10.52 9.28
C ARG A 178 -9.25 -11.66 8.85
N GLU A 179 -9.68 -11.66 7.59
CA GLU A 179 -10.48 -12.75 7.01
C GLU A 179 -9.73 -14.08 7.05
N HIS A 180 -8.40 -14.05 6.88
CA HIS A 180 -7.53 -15.21 7.02
C HIS A 180 -7.10 -15.53 8.46
N GLU A 181 -7.77 -14.93 9.45
CA GLU A 181 -7.53 -15.14 10.90
C GLU A 181 -6.06 -14.94 11.30
N VAL A 182 -5.39 -13.99 10.64
CA VAL A 182 -3.99 -13.67 10.92
C VAL A 182 -3.89 -13.01 12.29
N ASP A 183 -2.95 -13.49 13.10
CA ASP A 183 -2.66 -12.92 14.41
C ASP A 183 -2.39 -11.40 14.34
N ILE A 184 -2.93 -10.65 15.31
CA ILE A 184 -2.88 -9.18 15.32
C ILE A 184 -1.45 -8.64 15.26
N LYS A 185 -0.47 -9.34 15.83
CA LYS A 185 0.94 -8.93 15.76
C LYS A 185 1.53 -9.13 14.39
N VAL A 186 1.16 -10.24 13.76
CA VAL A 186 1.54 -10.53 12.38
C VAL A 186 0.95 -9.47 11.45
N GLU A 187 -0.33 -9.11 11.62
CA GLU A 187 -0.98 -8.01 10.90
C GLU A 187 -0.26 -6.67 11.15
N GLN A 188 0.06 -6.36 12.41
CA GLN A 188 0.77 -5.13 12.78
C GLN A 188 2.17 -5.06 12.13
N ALA A 189 2.89 -6.18 12.10
CA ALA A 189 4.21 -6.28 11.50
C ALA A 189 4.14 -6.08 9.98
N LEU A 190 3.19 -6.73 9.29
CA LEU A 190 2.95 -6.55 7.85
C LEU A 190 2.55 -5.12 7.50
N LEU A 191 1.67 -4.50 8.30
CA LEU A 191 1.23 -3.13 8.08
C LEU A 191 2.22 -2.08 8.56
N ARG A 192 3.26 -2.45 9.31
CA ARG A 192 4.27 -1.52 9.84
C ARG A 192 3.63 -0.36 10.61
N ARG A 193 2.67 -0.68 11.49
CA ARG A 193 1.98 0.30 12.35
C ARG A 193 2.82 0.58 13.60
N ALA A 194 3.18 1.85 13.81
CA ALA A 194 3.93 2.31 14.98
C ALA A 194 3.08 2.33 16.27
N ASP A 195 1.78 2.63 16.16
CA ASP A 195 0.87 2.65 17.30
C ASP A 195 -0.19 1.54 17.19
N ILE A 196 -0.21 0.65 18.18
CA ILE A 196 -1.17 -0.45 18.34
C ILE A 196 -2.55 0.06 18.77
N ARG A 197 -2.72 1.31 19.22
CA ARG A 197 -4.05 1.85 19.59
C ARG A 197 -5.06 1.79 18.45
N THR A 198 -4.62 1.67 17.20
CA THR A 198 -5.52 1.40 16.05
C THR A 198 -5.92 -0.08 15.89
N THR A 199 -5.46 -1.00 16.73
CA THR A 199 -5.68 -2.46 16.61
C THR A 199 -5.83 -3.21 17.95
N MET A 200 -5.75 -2.50 19.10
CA MET A 200 -5.83 -3.02 20.50
C MET A 200 -4.70 -4.00 20.92
N ASN A 201 -4.18 -3.79 22.13
CA ASN A 201 -2.87 -4.26 22.64
C ASN A 201 -2.89 -5.64 23.33
N ILE A 202 -1.88 -6.48 23.04
CA ILE A 202 -1.21 -7.44 23.97
C ILE A 202 0.30 -7.43 23.63
N TYR A 203 1.21 -7.64 24.58
CA TYR A 203 2.66 -7.67 24.36
C TYR A 203 3.18 -9.07 23.98
N THR A 204 3.38 -9.31 22.68
CA THR A 204 4.19 -10.42 22.13
C THR A 204 4.68 -10.02 20.72
N GLN A 205 5.87 -10.41 20.28
CA GLN A 205 6.37 -10.10 18.93
C GLN A 205 5.85 -11.12 17.90
N ALA A 206 5.58 -10.68 16.65
CA ALA A 206 5.16 -11.57 15.57
C ALA A 206 6.31 -12.50 15.12
N VAL A 207 6.00 -13.77 14.90
CA VAL A 207 6.96 -14.77 14.41
C VAL A 207 7.15 -14.62 12.89
N PRO A 208 8.39 -14.49 12.35
CA PRO A 208 8.64 -14.26 10.92
C PRO A 208 8.00 -15.27 9.97
N ARG A 209 7.87 -16.55 10.37
CA ARG A 209 7.21 -17.59 9.58
C ARG A 209 5.71 -17.29 9.39
N ALA A 210 5.02 -16.86 10.46
CA ALA A 210 3.61 -16.52 10.41
C ALA A 210 3.36 -15.29 9.52
N VAL A 211 4.28 -14.32 9.56
CA VAL A 211 4.28 -13.12 8.69
C VAL A 211 4.38 -13.49 7.21
N ARG A 212 5.30 -14.39 6.85
CA ARG A 212 5.42 -14.90 5.47
C ARG A 212 4.17 -15.66 5.02
N GLU A 213 3.67 -16.56 5.86
CA GLU A 213 2.51 -17.40 5.53
C GLU A 213 1.22 -16.58 5.35
N ALA A 214 0.98 -15.61 6.23
CA ALA A 214 -0.14 -14.68 6.13
C ALA A 214 -0.12 -13.90 4.81
N ASN A 215 1.05 -13.38 4.42
CA ASN A 215 1.19 -12.64 3.16
C ASN A 215 0.91 -13.53 1.95
N ARG A 216 1.45 -14.76 1.95
CA ARG A 216 1.27 -15.75 0.89
C ARG A 216 -0.20 -16.11 0.66
N LYS A 217 -0.99 -16.26 1.74
CA LYS A 217 -2.42 -16.56 1.65
C LYS A 217 -3.18 -15.46 0.89
N VAL A 218 -2.91 -14.19 1.21
CA VAL A 218 -3.55 -13.05 0.54
C VAL A 218 -3.18 -13.00 -0.95
N VAL A 219 -1.90 -13.15 -1.27
CA VAL A 219 -1.43 -13.11 -2.68
C VAL A 219 -2.06 -14.24 -3.49
N ARG A 220 -2.06 -15.47 -2.97
CA ARG A 220 -2.65 -16.64 -3.65
C ARG A 220 -4.16 -16.54 -3.82
N ASN A 221 -4.89 -15.98 -2.86
CA ASN A 221 -6.34 -15.80 -2.99
C ASN A 221 -6.68 -14.88 -4.18
N ILE A 222 -5.87 -13.84 -4.38
CA ILE A 222 -6.08 -12.86 -5.46
C ILE A 222 -5.62 -13.41 -6.82
N LEU A 223 -4.46 -14.07 -6.88
CA LEU A 223 -3.88 -14.58 -8.14
C LEU A 223 -4.38 -15.97 -8.53
N GLY A 224 -4.71 -16.84 -7.59
CA GLY A 224 -5.22 -18.20 -7.85
C GLY A 224 -6.57 -18.19 -8.56
N LYS A 225 -7.46 -17.25 -8.19
CA LYS A 225 -8.71 -17.02 -8.93
C LYS A 225 -8.47 -16.54 -10.37
N GLN A 226 -7.32 -15.95 -10.67
CA GLN A 226 -6.97 -15.48 -12.01
C GLN A 226 -6.66 -16.66 -12.96
N GLY A 227 -5.98 -17.69 -12.45
CA GLY A 227 -5.70 -18.92 -13.20
C GLY A 227 -6.96 -19.72 -13.52
N ASP A 228 -7.91 -19.78 -12.59
CA ASP A 228 -9.17 -20.50 -12.80
C ASP A 228 -10.12 -19.77 -13.79
N ILE A 229 -10.10 -18.44 -13.80
CA ILE A 229 -10.89 -17.63 -14.76
C ILE A 229 -10.25 -17.66 -16.17
N GLU A 230 -8.92 -17.56 -16.28
CA GLU A 230 -8.22 -17.68 -17.58
C GLU A 230 -8.28 -19.12 -18.14
N ALA A 231 -8.30 -20.15 -17.29
CA ALA A 231 -8.51 -21.54 -17.71
C ALA A 231 -9.97 -21.82 -18.10
N ALA A 232 -10.96 -21.24 -17.42
CA ALA A 232 -12.38 -21.40 -17.77
C ALA A 232 -12.78 -20.68 -19.07
N VAL A 233 -12.05 -19.64 -19.48
CA VAL A 233 -12.25 -18.93 -20.75
C VAL A 233 -11.54 -19.60 -21.93
N ARG A 234 -10.67 -20.60 -21.69
CA ARG A 234 -10.00 -21.41 -22.73
C ARG A 234 -10.45 -22.87 -22.69
N VAL A 235 -11.55 -23.19 -23.37
CA VAL A 235 -11.81 -24.54 -23.93
C VAL A 235 -12.40 -24.37 -25.34
N PRO A 236 -12.20 -25.32 -26.28
CA PRO A 236 -11.25 -25.23 -27.38
C PRO A 236 -11.92 -24.89 -28.72
N GLU A 237 -11.30 -24.02 -29.51
CA GLU A 237 -11.56 -23.99 -30.95
C GLU A 237 -11.02 -25.29 -31.60
N ALA A 238 -11.83 -25.79 -32.54
CA ALA A 238 -11.55 -26.82 -33.53
C ALA A 238 -11.71 -28.29 -33.12
N THR A 239 -12.89 -28.83 -33.45
CA THR A 239 -12.93 -30.04 -34.27
C THR A 239 -13.79 -29.75 -35.50
N LYS A 240 -13.13 -29.35 -36.59
CA LYS A 240 -13.65 -29.47 -37.96
C LYS A 240 -12.70 -30.43 -38.68
N SER A 241 -13.18 -31.61 -39.05
CA SER A 241 -12.67 -32.38 -40.20
C SER A 241 -13.59 -33.57 -40.49
N PHE A 242 -14.26 -33.49 -41.65
CA PHE A 242 -14.95 -34.51 -42.47
C PHE A 242 -15.99 -35.46 -41.85
#